data_AF-A0A950Q9G5-F1
#
_entry.id   AF-A0A950Q9G5-F1
#
_cell.length_a   1.000
_cell.length_b   1.000
_cell.length_c   1.000
_cell.angle_alpha   90.00
_cell.angle_beta   90.00
_cell.angle_gamma   90.00
#
_symmetry.space_group_name_H-M   'P 1'
#
loop_
_entity.id
_entity.type
_entity.pdbx_description
1 polymer ?
#
loop_
_entity_poly.entity_id
_entity_poly.type
_entity_poly.pdbx_seq_one_letter_code
_entity_poly.pdbx_strand_id
1 'polypeptide(L)'
;MLTTIEEAPADPSARLTRSKRIAKLLSYYRPYRGWLAADIGSAFVVAITTLLLPLVANALTRRVLAGAAVLDQLWLFGGAMLALVGVQALSTMIVDYRGHLMGAKIEADMRRELFAHYQKLSFSFFDRNRTGQLISRITNDLFNISELMHHGPEDLMIALLKFIGAFAILWTIDIPLSIAVFLYLPVMAAFGLYFAGQMGEALRISRERIGDINERAEDSLAGIRVVKSFTNEAAENARFAAENWR
;
A
#
# COMPACT_ATOMS: atom_id res chain seq x y z
N MET A 1 12.33 -14.87 -50.29
CA MET A 1 13.34 -15.39 -49.34
C MET A 1 13.46 -14.37 -48.21
N LEU A 2 12.51 -14.40 -47.27
CA LEU A 2 12.49 -13.53 -46.09
C LEU A 2 12.94 -14.39 -44.92
N THR A 3 14.16 -14.15 -44.46
CA THR A 3 14.72 -14.79 -43.27
C THR A 3 13.91 -14.36 -42.06
N THR A 4 13.17 -15.32 -41.50
CA THR A 4 12.61 -15.27 -40.15
C THR A 4 13.77 -15.09 -39.17
N ILE A 5 13.97 -13.85 -38.70
CA ILE A 5 14.79 -13.61 -37.52
C ILE A 5 13.96 -14.10 -36.35
N GLU A 6 14.15 -15.36 -36.00
CA GLU A 6 13.73 -15.96 -34.74
C GLU A 6 14.46 -15.19 -33.64
N GLU A 7 13.77 -14.22 -33.02
CA GLU A 7 14.30 -13.55 -31.83
C GLU A 7 14.55 -14.60 -30.77
N ALA A 8 15.82 -14.72 -30.35
CA ALA A 8 16.23 -15.60 -29.27
C ALA A 8 15.33 -15.35 -28.04
N PRO A 9 14.89 -16.41 -27.34
CA PRO A 9 14.10 -16.27 -26.12
C PRO A 9 14.81 -15.32 -25.15
N ALA A 10 14.07 -14.38 -24.55
CA ALA A 10 14.60 -13.41 -23.60
C ALA A 10 15.52 -14.09 -22.60
N ASP A 11 16.81 -13.75 -22.64
CA ASP A 11 17.86 -14.40 -21.84
C ASP A 11 17.42 -14.51 -20.37
N PRO A 12 17.23 -15.72 -19.83
CA PRO A 12 16.86 -15.93 -18.44
C PRO A 12 17.85 -15.27 -17.46
N SER A 13 19.10 -15.06 -17.88
CA SER A 13 20.18 -14.43 -17.11
C SER A 13 19.99 -12.92 -16.93
N ALA A 14 19.22 -12.26 -17.81
CA ALA A 14 18.91 -10.83 -17.73
C ALA A 14 17.84 -10.49 -16.68
N ARG A 15 17.14 -11.50 -16.12
CA ARG A 15 16.19 -11.29 -15.03
C ARG A 15 16.97 -10.94 -13.77
N LEU A 16 16.87 -9.69 -13.32
CA LEU A 16 17.39 -9.28 -12.02
C LEU A 16 16.90 -10.26 -10.94
N THR A 17 17.84 -10.78 -10.14
CA THR A 17 17.50 -11.56 -8.94
C THR A 17 16.60 -10.73 -8.04
N ARG A 18 15.76 -11.37 -7.22
CA ARG A 18 14.82 -10.66 -6.31
C ARG A 18 15.52 -9.56 -5.50
N SER A 19 16.73 -9.85 -5.01
CA SER A 19 17.57 -8.88 -4.30
C SER A 19 17.95 -7.67 -5.17
N LYS A 20 18.37 -7.87 -6.42
CA LYS A 20 18.74 -6.77 -7.32
C LYS A 20 17.54 -5.88 -7.67
N ARG A 21 16.33 -6.44 -7.78
CA ARG A 21 15.09 -5.65 -7.99
C ARG A 21 14.79 -4.75 -6.79
N ILE A 22 14.85 -5.32 -5.59
CA ILE A 22 14.65 -4.56 -4.35
C ILE A 22 15.73 -3.48 -4.22
N ALA A 23 16.99 -3.80 -4.51
CA ALA A 23 18.08 -2.81 -4.49
C ALA A 23 17.86 -1.67 -5.49
N LYS A 24 17.33 -1.96 -6.70
CA LYS A 24 16.97 -0.93 -7.68
C LYS A 24 15.81 -0.07 -7.18
N LEU A 25 14.75 -0.66 -6.60
CA LEU A 25 13.65 0.11 -5.99
C LEU A 25 14.16 1.01 -4.85
N LEU A 26 14.97 0.46 -3.95
CA LEU A 26 15.57 1.21 -2.84
C LEU A 26 16.52 2.32 -3.32
N SER A 27 17.11 2.19 -4.51
CA SER A 27 17.98 3.22 -5.06
C SER A 27 17.24 4.53 -5.37
N TYR A 28 15.92 4.49 -5.62
CA TYR A 28 15.12 5.69 -5.86
C TYR A 28 14.91 6.56 -4.61
N TYR A 29 15.15 6.05 -3.39
CA TYR A 29 15.19 6.91 -2.21
C TYR A 29 16.47 7.73 -2.09
N ARG A 30 17.55 7.37 -2.80
CA ARG A 30 18.87 8.02 -2.64
C ARG A 30 18.84 9.54 -2.85
N PRO A 31 18.12 10.10 -3.83
CA PRO A 31 18.00 11.55 -4.01
C PRO A 31 17.19 12.22 -2.89
N TYR A 32 16.33 11.46 -2.20
CA TYR A 32 15.34 11.95 -1.23
C TYR A 32 15.64 11.53 0.22
N ARG A 33 16.88 11.14 0.54
CA ARG A 33 17.25 10.63 1.88
C ARG A 33 16.94 11.61 3.01
N GLY A 34 17.05 12.92 2.77
CA GLY A 34 16.70 13.93 3.77
C GLY A 34 15.20 13.99 4.05
N TRP A 35 14.38 13.72 3.03
CA TRP A 35 12.93 13.67 3.17
C TRP A 35 12.51 12.39 3.89
N LEU A 36 13.06 11.26 3.48
CA LEU A 36 12.90 9.98 4.16
C LEU A 36 13.33 10.05 5.63
N ALA A 37 14.45 10.70 5.95
CA ALA A 37 14.91 10.82 7.33
C ALA A 37 13.97 11.67 8.19
N ALA A 38 13.45 12.78 7.64
CA ALA A 38 12.49 13.62 8.35
C ALA A 38 11.15 12.92 8.56
N ASP A 39 10.72 12.17 7.54
CA ASP A 39 9.52 11.36 7.56
C ASP A 39 9.60 10.25 8.61
N ILE A 40 10.61 9.38 8.54
CA ILE A 40 10.88 8.33 9.54
C ILE A 40 11.09 8.91 10.94
N GLY A 41 11.77 10.05 11.07
CA GLY A 41 11.93 10.74 12.35
C GLY A 41 10.60 11.22 12.92
N SER A 42 9.68 11.69 12.07
CA SER A 42 8.34 12.12 12.49
C SER A 42 7.45 10.92 12.82
N ALA A 43 7.53 9.83 12.04
CA ALA A 43 6.86 8.56 12.30
C ALA A 43 7.27 7.97 13.66
N PHE A 44 8.55 8.09 14.04
CA PHE A 44 9.04 7.72 15.37
C PHE A 44 8.37 8.55 16.48
N VAL A 45 8.28 9.87 16.32
CA VAL A 45 7.58 10.75 17.26
C VAL A 45 6.09 10.41 17.35
N VAL A 46 5.43 10.13 16.23
CA VAL A 46 4.03 9.67 16.20
C VAL A 46 3.87 8.39 17.02
N ALA A 47 4.74 7.40 16.84
CA ALA A 47 4.68 6.15 17.58
C ALA A 47 4.84 6.38 19.10
N ILE A 48 5.85 7.16 19.52
CA ILE A 48 6.09 7.45 20.93
C ILE A 48 4.94 8.23 21.56
N THR A 49 4.49 9.32 20.93
CA THR A 49 3.40 10.15 21.45
C THR A 49 2.11 9.33 21.61
N THR A 50 1.82 8.42 20.66
CA THR A 50 0.68 7.50 20.76
C THR A 50 0.76 6.62 22.00
N LEU A 51 1.95 6.13 22.37
CA LEU A 51 2.16 5.29 23.55
C LEU A 51 2.18 6.10 24.87
N LEU A 52 2.68 7.34 24.83
CA LEU A 52 2.73 8.22 26.01
C LEU A 52 1.34 8.68 26.45
N LEU A 53 0.42 8.95 25.50
CA LEU A 53 -0.94 9.41 25.83
C LEU A 53 -1.67 8.53 26.86
N PRO A 54 -1.81 7.20 26.69
CA PRO A 54 -2.46 6.34 27.68
C PRO A 54 -1.67 6.24 29.00
N LEU A 55 -0.33 6.37 28.97
CA LEU A 55 0.50 6.37 30.19
C LEU A 55 0.26 7.61 31.04
N VAL A 56 0.21 8.78 30.40
CA VAL A 56 -0.08 10.06 31.07
C VAL A 56 -1.51 10.04 31.62
N ALA A 57 -2.47 9.53 30.86
CA ALA A 57 -3.85 9.35 31.31
C ALA A 57 -3.92 8.43 32.54
N ASN A 58 -3.29 7.25 32.51
CA ASN A 58 -3.25 6.31 33.64
C ASN A 58 -2.58 6.93 34.88
N ALA A 59 -1.50 7.70 34.69
CA ALA A 59 -0.84 8.41 35.79
C ALA A 59 -1.76 9.45 36.45
N LEU A 60 -2.51 10.21 35.65
CA LEU A 60 -3.54 11.13 36.15
C LEU A 60 -4.63 10.37 36.91
N THR A 61 -5.20 9.32 36.32
CA THR A 61 -6.24 8.50 36.95
C THR A 61 -5.81 7.97 38.31
N ARG A 62 -4.59 7.43 38.43
CA ARG A 62 -4.05 6.92 39.71
C ARG A 62 -3.93 8.01 40.78
N ARG A 63 -3.52 9.22 40.41
CA ARG A 63 -3.39 10.36 41.35
C ARG A 63 -4.73 10.91 41.80
N VAL A 64 -5.70 10.98 40.88
CA VAL A 64 -7.08 11.39 41.19
C VAL A 64 -7.72 10.39 42.16
N LEU A 65 -7.56 9.08 41.91
CA LEU A 65 -8.05 8.03 42.81
C LEU A 65 -7.38 8.05 44.19
N ALA A 66 -6.14 8.52 44.29
CA ALA A 66 -5.40 8.65 45.55
C ALA A 66 -5.79 9.90 46.38
N GLY A 67 -6.72 10.74 45.90
CA GLY A 67 -7.21 11.92 46.64
C GLY A 67 -6.22 13.10 46.68
N ALA A 68 -5.22 13.14 45.80
CA ALA A 68 -4.30 14.26 45.69
C ALA A 68 -5.02 15.54 45.23
N ALA A 69 -4.55 16.72 45.64
CA ALA A 69 -5.12 18.02 45.25
C ALA A 69 -5.34 18.11 43.73
N VAL A 70 -6.62 18.04 43.34
CA VAL A 70 -7.03 17.61 41.98
C VAL A 70 -6.88 18.71 40.94
N LEU A 71 -7.08 19.98 41.29
CA LEU A 71 -7.20 21.06 40.31
C LEU A 71 -5.87 21.42 39.63
N ASP A 72 -4.81 21.69 40.40
CA ASP A 72 -3.52 22.11 39.84
C ASP A 72 -2.85 20.99 39.04
N GLN A 73 -3.01 19.74 39.49
CA GLN A 73 -2.51 18.57 38.77
C GLN A 73 -3.32 18.32 37.49
N LEU A 74 -4.63 18.54 37.50
CA LEU A 74 -5.46 18.39 36.31
C LEU A 74 -5.02 19.33 35.19
N TRP A 75 -4.70 20.58 35.50
CA TRP A 75 -4.18 21.53 34.50
C TRP A 75 -2.82 21.12 33.94
N LEU A 76 -1.92 20.62 34.79
CA LEU A 76 -0.60 20.14 34.36
C LEU A 76 -0.70 18.93 33.43
N PHE A 77 -1.43 17.89 33.83
CA PHE A 77 -1.60 16.67 33.04
C PHE A 77 -2.45 16.93 31.78
N GLY A 78 -3.51 17.72 31.90
CA GLY A 78 -4.33 18.14 30.76
C GLY A 78 -3.51 18.95 29.75
N GLY A 79 -2.70 19.90 30.23
CA GLY A 79 -1.75 20.65 29.39
C GLY A 79 -0.71 19.76 28.72
N ALA A 80 -0.15 18.79 29.45
CA ALA A 80 0.79 17.81 28.89
C ALA A 80 0.14 16.93 27.82
N MET A 81 -1.09 16.47 28.03
CA MET A 81 -1.85 15.70 27.03
C MET A 81 -2.15 16.54 25.79
N LEU A 82 -2.60 17.79 25.95
CA LEU A 82 -2.81 18.71 24.84
C LEU A 82 -1.52 18.97 24.06
N ALA A 83 -0.40 19.16 24.75
CA ALA A 83 0.91 19.30 24.11
C ALA A 83 1.30 18.03 23.34
N LEU A 84 1.11 16.84 23.92
CA LEU A 84 1.37 15.56 23.24
C LEU A 84 0.51 15.40 21.99
N VAL A 85 -0.79 15.72 22.05
CA VAL A 85 -1.69 15.69 20.89
C VAL A 85 -1.24 16.71 19.83
N GLY A 86 -0.82 17.90 20.25
CA GLY A 86 -0.29 18.92 19.33
C GLY A 86 0.99 18.45 18.61
N VAL A 87 1.92 17.85 19.34
CA VAL A 87 3.14 17.26 18.76
C VAL A 87 2.79 16.11 17.83
N GLN A 88 1.90 15.22 18.25
CA GLN A 88 1.44 14.09 17.44
C GLN A 88 0.82 14.59 16.13
N ALA A 89 -0.10 15.55 16.19
CA ALA A 89 -0.76 16.10 15.02
C ALA A 89 0.24 16.75 14.05
N LEU A 90 1.20 17.53 14.57
CA LEU A 90 2.24 18.13 13.74
C LEU A 90 3.14 17.06 13.09
N SER A 91 3.53 16.03 13.85
CA SER A 91 4.34 14.94 13.32
C SER A 91 3.58 14.13 12.27
N THR A 92 2.30 13.81 12.49
CA THR A 92 1.45 13.13 11.50
C THR A 92 1.33 13.97 10.23
N MET A 93 1.12 15.28 10.35
CA MET A 93 1.08 16.18 9.19
C MET A 93 2.39 16.16 8.39
N ILE A 94 3.54 16.07 9.07
CA ILE A 94 4.84 15.97 8.41
C ILE A 94 5.00 14.64 7.68
N VAL A 95 4.61 13.53 8.33
CA VAL A 95 4.61 12.17 7.75
C VAL A 95 3.77 12.18 6.47
N ASP A 96 2.50 12.53 6.59
CA ASP A 96 1.57 12.53 5.45
C ASP A 96 2.07 13.43 4.31
N TYR A 97 2.40 14.69 4.61
CA TYR A 97 2.77 15.64 3.56
C TYR A 97 4.13 15.33 2.92
N ARG A 98 5.17 15.09 3.72
CA ARG A 98 6.52 14.85 3.18
C ARG A 98 6.64 13.46 2.58
N GLY A 99 5.98 12.46 3.16
CA GLY A 99 5.87 11.11 2.61
C GLY A 99 5.25 11.14 1.21
N HIS A 100 4.06 11.72 1.05
CA HIS A 100 3.41 11.81 -0.26
C HIS A 100 4.21 12.64 -1.28
N LEU A 101 4.79 13.76 -0.85
CA LEU A 101 5.62 14.59 -1.73
C LEU A 101 6.86 13.82 -2.21
N MET A 102 7.49 13.04 -1.33
CA MET A 102 8.58 12.13 -1.69
C MET A 102 8.11 11.05 -2.66
N GLY A 103 6.99 10.39 -2.37
CA GLY A 103 6.39 9.36 -3.22
C GLY A 103 6.11 9.85 -4.63
N ALA A 104 5.49 11.02 -4.76
CA ALA A 104 5.19 11.65 -6.06
C ALA A 104 6.46 11.96 -6.87
N LYS A 105 7.55 12.37 -6.21
CA LYS A 105 8.82 12.60 -6.89
C LYS A 105 9.50 11.32 -7.33
N ILE A 106 9.48 10.29 -6.48
CA ILE A 106 9.96 8.95 -6.82
C ILE A 106 9.18 8.39 -8.02
N GLU A 107 7.86 8.55 -8.03
CA GLU A 107 6.99 8.16 -9.16
C GLU A 107 7.38 8.88 -10.45
N ALA A 108 7.60 10.19 -10.40
CA ALA A 108 8.02 10.97 -11.55
C ALA A 108 9.37 10.50 -12.12
N ASP A 109 10.33 10.18 -11.25
CA ASP A 109 11.62 9.63 -11.66
C ASP A 109 11.49 8.24 -12.30
N MET A 110 10.69 7.35 -11.70
CA MET A 110 10.40 6.03 -12.28
C MET A 110 9.72 6.15 -13.65
N ARG A 111 8.73 7.05 -13.79
CA ARG A 111 8.04 7.32 -15.06
C ARG A 111 9.01 7.81 -16.13
N ARG A 112 9.91 8.73 -15.77
CA ARG A 112 10.93 9.25 -16.69
C ARG A 112 11.89 8.15 -17.14
N GLU A 113 12.39 7.32 -16.22
CA GLU A 113 13.30 6.22 -16.56
C GLU A 113 12.62 5.19 -17.47
N LEU A 114 11.39 4.78 -17.14
CA LEU A 114 10.65 3.78 -17.89
C LEU A 114 10.26 4.28 -19.29
N PHE A 115 9.81 5.54 -19.39
CA PHE A 115 9.47 6.16 -20.68
C PHE A 115 10.70 6.30 -21.58
N ALA A 116 11.85 6.70 -21.03
CA ALA A 116 13.11 6.77 -21.77
C ALA A 116 13.61 5.39 -22.24
N HIS A 117 13.32 4.34 -21.46
CA HIS A 117 13.62 2.97 -21.87
C HIS A 117 12.71 2.49 -23.00
N TYR A 118 11.41 2.75 -22.92
CA TYR A 118 10.44 2.35 -23.96
C TYR A 118 10.78 2.94 -25.34
N GLN A 119 11.26 4.18 -25.40
CA GLN A 119 11.69 4.80 -26.67
C GLN A 119 12.87 4.10 -27.36
N LYS A 120 13.61 3.24 -26.65
CA LYS A 120 14.77 2.49 -27.18
C LYS A 120 14.42 1.06 -27.62
N LEU A 121 13.17 0.63 -27.41
CA LEU A 121 12.74 -0.72 -27.76
C LEU A 121 12.50 -0.85 -29.26
N SER A 122 12.66 -2.08 -29.78
CA SER A 122 12.50 -2.38 -31.21
C SER A 122 11.05 -2.30 -31.66
N PHE A 123 10.80 -2.09 -32.96
CA PHE A 123 9.44 -2.15 -33.52
C PHE A 123 8.75 -3.50 -33.23
N SER A 124 9.50 -4.61 -33.35
CA SER A 124 9.07 -5.98 -32.98
C SER A 124 8.55 -6.09 -31.54
N PHE A 125 9.08 -5.30 -30.59
CA PHE A 125 8.52 -5.24 -29.24
C PHE A 125 7.11 -4.64 -29.23
N PHE A 126 6.88 -3.55 -29.97
CA PHE A 126 5.58 -2.89 -30.06
C PHE A 126 4.55 -3.67 -30.88
N ASP A 127 4.99 -4.50 -31.83
CA ASP A 127 4.10 -5.42 -32.56
C ASP A 127 3.51 -6.51 -31.65
N ARG A 128 4.19 -6.85 -30.55
CA ARG A 128 3.78 -7.92 -29.61
C ARG A 128 3.18 -7.40 -28.31
N ASN A 129 3.32 -6.11 -28.00
CA ASN A 129 2.84 -5.52 -26.75
C ASN A 129 1.90 -4.36 -27.05
N ARG A 130 0.66 -4.44 -26.55
CA ARG A 130 -0.32 -3.37 -26.72
C ARG A 130 0.18 -2.08 -26.05
N THR A 131 0.24 -0.97 -26.78
CA THR A 131 0.67 0.34 -26.25
C THR A 131 -0.12 0.76 -25.01
N GLY A 132 -1.43 0.47 -24.97
CA GLY A 132 -2.27 0.73 -23.80
C GLY A 132 -1.80 0.02 -22.52
N GLN A 133 -1.27 -1.20 -22.64
CA GLN A 133 -0.70 -1.93 -21.51
C GLN A 133 0.58 -1.24 -21.00
N LEU A 134 1.42 -0.74 -21.89
CA LEU A 134 2.64 -0.02 -21.53
C LEU A 134 2.32 1.28 -20.77
N ILE A 135 1.29 2.01 -21.21
CA ILE A 135 0.78 3.20 -20.51
C ILE A 135 0.23 2.81 -19.13
N SER A 136 -0.58 1.76 -19.04
CA SER A 136 -1.10 1.28 -17.74
C SER A 136 0.01 0.95 -16.75
N ARG A 137 1.14 0.38 -17.20
CA ARG A 137 2.30 0.13 -16.32
C ARG A 137 2.95 1.43 -15.84
N ILE A 138 3.10 2.42 -16.72
CA ILE A 138 3.67 3.74 -16.37
C ILE A 138 2.75 4.50 -15.40
N THR A 139 1.43 4.37 -15.55
CA THR A 139 0.48 5.12 -14.73
C THR A 139 0.14 4.38 -13.44
N ASN A 140 -0.43 3.18 -13.55
CA ASN A 140 -1.07 2.46 -12.45
C ASN A 140 -0.05 1.65 -11.64
N ASP A 141 0.80 0.85 -12.30
CA ASP A 141 1.76 0.01 -11.58
C ASP A 141 2.80 0.88 -10.85
N LEU A 142 3.30 1.95 -11.49
CA LEU A 142 4.22 2.87 -10.84
C LEU A 142 3.58 3.68 -9.71
N PHE A 143 2.29 4.00 -9.81
CA PHE A 143 1.54 4.61 -8.70
C PHE A 143 1.45 3.66 -7.50
N ASN A 144 1.06 2.41 -7.71
CA ASN A 144 1.01 1.42 -6.63
C ASN A 144 2.40 1.20 -5.98
N ILE A 145 3.46 1.21 -6.78
CA ILE A 145 4.84 1.12 -6.27
C ILE A 145 5.22 2.38 -5.50
N SER A 146 4.89 3.58 -5.99
CA SER A 146 5.21 4.84 -5.30
C SER A 146 4.44 4.96 -3.99
N GLU A 147 3.18 4.51 -3.95
CA GLU A 147 2.33 4.40 -2.76
C GLU A 147 2.97 3.54 -1.69
N LEU A 148 3.35 2.31 -2.05
CA LEU A 148 4.09 1.42 -1.16
C LEU A 148 5.42 2.03 -0.70
N MET A 149 6.10 2.76 -1.56
CA MET A 149 7.40 3.32 -1.23
C MET A 149 7.34 4.49 -0.23
N HIS A 150 6.29 5.29 -0.20
CA HIS A 150 6.20 6.32 0.83
C HIS A 150 5.51 5.82 2.10
N HIS A 151 4.38 5.11 2.00
CA HIS A 151 3.67 4.59 3.18
C HIS A 151 4.38 3.40 3.84
N GLY A 152 5.01 2.52 3.06
CA GLY A 152 5.57 1.27 3.58
C GLY A 152 6.59 1.48 4.71
N PRO A 153 7.62 2.33 4.54
CA PRO A 153 8.63 2.55 5.59
C PRO A 153 8.07 3.18 6.86
N GLU A 154 7.22 4.21 6.76
CA GLU A 154 6.62 4.93 7.90
C GLU A 154 5.65 4.02 8.66
N ASP A 155 4.74 3.33 7.97
CA ASP A 155 3.73 2.47 8.58
C ASP A 155 4.37 1.28 9.28
N LEU A 156 5.37 0.65 8.65
CA LEU A 156 6.09 -0.45 9.24
C LEU A 156 6.81 -0.01 10.53
N MET A 157 7.45 1.16 10.50
CA MET A 157 8.12 1.72 11.68
C MET A 157 7.10 1.99 12.80
N ILE A 158 6.01 2.70 12.49
CA ILE A 158 4.95 3.03 13.45
C ILE A 158 4.35 1.76 14.05
N ALA A 159 3.99 0.79 13.22
CA ALA A 159 3.40 -0.48 13.65
C ALA A 159 4.34 -1.26 14.55
N LEU A 160 5.61 -1.44 14.16
CA LEU A 160 6.59 -2.18 14.96
C LEU A 160 6.85 -1.49 16.30
N LEU A 161 7.06 -0.17 16.31
CA LEU A 161 7.31 0.57 17.55
C LEU A 161 6.10 0.56 18.47
N LYS A 162 4.90 0.77 17.94
CA LYS A 162 3.67 0.68 18.74
C LYS A 162 3.48 -0.72 19.29
N PHE A 163 3.71 -1.75 18.49
CA PHE A 163 3.55 -3.14 18.92
C PHE A 163 4.55 -3.52 20.02
N ILE A 164 5.85 -3.33 19.77
CA ILE A 164 6.93 -3.65 20.71
C ILE A 164 6.82 -2.75 21.96
N GLY A 165 6.54 -1.46 21.77
CA GLY A 165 6.39 -0.51 22.85
C GLY A 165 5.19 -0.81 23.74
N ALA A 166 4.03 -1.10 23.16
CA ALA A 166 2.85 -1.51 23.91
C ALA A 166 3.08 -2.83 24.65
N PHE A 167 3.74 -3.81 24.02
CA PHE A 167 4.14 -5.05 24.69
C PHE A 167 5.02 -4.79 25.91
N ALA A 168 6.10 -4.01 25.74
CA ALA A 168 7.01 -3.68 26.83
C ALA A 168 6.30 -2.94 27.97
N ILE A 169 5.47 -1.94 27.64
CA ILE A 169 4.66 -1.20 28.61
C ILE A 169 3.75 -2.16 29.39
N LEU A 170 2.96 -2.98 28.71
CA LEU A 170 2.05 -3.93 29.37
C LEU A 170 2.83 -4.90 30.25
N TRP A 171 3.94 -5.46 29.74
CA TRP A 171 4.78 -6.38 30.48
C TRP A 171 5.32 -5.78 31.77
N THR A 172 5.67 -4.49 31.77
CA THR A 172 6.11 -3.77 32.98
C THR A 172 4.98 -3.43 33.95
N ILE A 173 3.74 -3.35 33.49
CA ILE A 173 2.58 -3.02 34.33
C ILE A 173 2.00 -4.28 34.97
N ASP A 174 1.72 -5.32 34.18
CA ASP A 174 1.09 -6.57 34.63
C ASP A 174 1.45 -7.73 33.70
N ILE A 175 2.33 -8.63 34.18
CA ILE A 175 2.82 -9.77 33.39
C ILE A 175 1.71 -10.78 33.07
N PRO A 176 0.89 -11.25 34.04
CA PRO A 176 -0.20 -12.18 33.75
C PRO A 176 -1.18 -11.67 32.69
N LEU A 177 -1.60 -10.41 32.78
CA LEU A 177 -2.50 -9.79 31.81
C LEU A 177 -1.85 -9.67 30.44
N SER A 178 -0.56 -9.30 30.39
CA SER A 178 0.20 -9.22 29.14
C SER A 178 0.25 -10.56 28.42
N ILE A 179 0.55 -11.64 29.14
CA ILE A 179 0.57 -12.99 28.57
C ILE A 179 -0.82 -13.36 28.03
N ALA A 180 -1.89 -13.09 28.79
CA ALA A 180 -3.25 -13.38 28.36
C ALA A 180 -3.62 -12.65 27.05
N VAL A 181 -3.31 -11.36 26.95
CA VAL A 181 -3.57 -10.56 25.73
C VAL A 181 -2.75 -11.07 24.54
N PHE A 182 -1.46 -11.34 24.73
CA PHE A 182 -0.58 -11.76 23.64
C PHE A 182 -0.83 -13.20 23.20
N LEU A 183 -1.34 -14.07 24.08
CA LEU A 183 -1.77 -15.42 23.71
C LEU A 183 -3.00 -15.42 22.80
N TYR A 184 -3.85 -14.40 22.91
CA TYR A 184 -5.00 -14.22 22.02
C TYR A 184 -4.60 -13.79 20.59
N LEU A 185 -3.48 -13.07 20.43
CA LEU A 185 -3.04 -12.55 19.13
C LEU A 185 -2.76 -13.64 18.07
N PRO A 186 -2.07 -14.77 18.37
CA PRO A 186 -1.92 -15.87 17.42
C PRO A 186 -3.23 -16.47 16.95
N VAL A 187 -4.23 -16.58 17.83
CA VAL A 187 -5.56 -17.10 17.48
C VAL A 187 -6.24 -16.15 16.50
N MET A 188 -6.20 -14.84 16.79
CA MET A 188 -6.74 -13.81 15.91
C MET A 188 -6.00 -13.77 14.56
N ALA A 189 -4.67 -13.93 14.56
CA ALA A 189 -3.86 -13.97 13.36
C ALA A 189 -4.15 -15.22 12.52
N ALA A 190 -4.29 -16.40 13.14
CA ALA A 190 -4.64 -17.63 12.44
C ALA A 190 -6.01 -17.51 11.75
N PHE A 191 -7.01 -16.97 12.46
CA PHE A 191 -8.32 -16.69 11.88
C PHE A 191 -8.21 -15.68 10.73
N GLY A 192 -7.53 -14.56 10.94
CA GLY A 192 -7.33 -13.54 9.92
C GLY A 192 -6.67 -14.08 8.65
N LEU A 193 -5.59 -14.88 8.78
CA LEU A 193 -4.89 -15.49 7.66
C LEU A 193 -5.75 -16.51 6.91
N TYR A 194 -6.55 -17.31 7.64
CA TYR A 194 -7.47 -18.26 7.04
C TYR A 194 -8.51 -17.55 6.16
N PHE A 195 -9.19 -16.52 6.71
CA PHE A 195 -10.19 -15.77 5.94
C PHE A 195 -9.58 -14.92 4.83
N ALA A 196 -8.36 -14.39 5.03
CA ALA A 196 -7.63 -13.69 3.98
C ALA A 196 -7.36 -14.58 2.76
N GLY A 197 -7.01 -15.85 2.98
CA GLY A 197 -6.84 -16.83 1.90
C GLY A 197 -8.13 -17.08 1.12
N GLN A 198 -9.23 -17.31 1.84
CA GLN A 198 -10.56 -17.52 1.23
C GLN A 198 -11.02 -16.30 0.42
N MET A 199 -10.83 -15.10 0.97
CA MET A 199 -11.17 -13.85 0.31
C MET A 199 -10.30 -13.63 -0.94
N GLY A 200 -9.00 -13.93 -0.85
CA GLY A 200 -8.08 -13.84 -1.99
C GLY A 200 -8.51 -14.72 -3.16
N GLU A 201 -8.94 -15.95 -2.89
CA GLU A 201 -9.43 -16.87 -3.92
C GLU A 201 -10.76 -16.40 -4.51
N ALA A 202 -11.70 -15.93 -3.69
CA ALA A 202 -12.96 -15.37 -4.18
C ALA A 202 -12.74 -14.14 -5.08
N LEU A 203 -11.79 -13.26 -4.71
CA LEU A 203 -11.40 -12.11 -5.54
C LEU A 203 -10.72 -12.52 -6.84
N ARG A 204 -9.91 -13.60 -6.83
CA ARG A 204 -9.30 -14.14 -8.05
C ARG A 204 -10.39 -14.60 -9.03
N ILE A 205 -11.32 -15.42 -8.56
CA ILE A 205 -12.45 -15.91 -9.37
C ILE A 205 -13.31 -14.75 -9.88
N SER A 206 -13.58 -13.73 -9.05
CA SER A 206 -14.32 -12.54 -9.46
C SER A 206 -13.60 -11.77 -10.58
N ARG A 207 -12.27 -11.58 -10.46
CA ARG A 207 -11.47 -10.90 -11.49
C ARG A 207 -11.43 -11.68 -12.81
N GLU A 208 -11.38 -13.01 -12.75
CA GLU A 208 -11.45 -13.87 -13.93
C GLU A 208 -12.79 -13.71 -14.66
N ARG A 209 -13.92 -13.78 -13.95
CA ARG A 209 -15.25 -13.56 -14.54
C ARG A 209 -15.44 -12.17 -15.14
N ILE A 210 -14.95 -11.13 -14.45
CA ILE A 210 -14.97 -9.76 -15.00
C ILE A 210 -14.12 -9.68 -16.27
N GLY A 211 -13.00 -10.41 -16.33
CA GLY A 211 -12.18 -10.54 -17.53
C GLY A 211 -12.96 -11.11 -18.71
N ASP A 212 -13.63 -12.25 -18.52
CA ASP A 212 -14.44 -12.91 -19.56
C ASP A 212 -15.58 -12.02 -20.08
N ILE A 213 -16.26 -11.29 -19.19
CA ILE A 213 -17.32 -10.33 -19.55
C ILE A 213 -16.73 -9.17 -20.38
N ASN A 214 -15.58 -8.64 -19.97
CA ASN A 214 -14.93 -7.53 -20.66
C ASN A 214 -14.44 -7.94 -22.06
N GLU A 215 -13.88 -9.14 -22.22
CA GLU A 215 -13.43 -9.66 -23.52
C GLU A 215 -14.60 -9.75 -24.51
N ARG A 216 -15.76 -10.26 -24.06
CA ARG A 216 -16.97 -10.34 -24.89
C ARG A 216 -17.58 -8.98 -25.22
N ALA A 217 -17.54 -8.07 -24.26
CA ALA A 217 -17.95 -6.69 -24.50
C ALA A 217 -17.03 -6.02 -25.55
N GLU A 218 -15.71 -6.24 -25.46
CA GLU A 218 -14.72 -5.75 -26.42
C GLU A 218 -14.98 -6.33 -27.82
N ASP A 219 -15.21 -7.65 -27.94
CA ASP A 219 -15.55 -8.30 -29.22
C ASP A 219 -16.85 -7.75 -29.85
N SER A 220 -17.89 -7.58 -29.04
CA SER A 220 -19.19 -7.05 -29.51
C SER A 220 -19.07 -5.59 -29.98
N LEU A 221 -18.30 -4.78 -29.26
CA LEU A 221 -18.06 -3.37 -29.61
C LEU A 221 -17.09 -3.22 -30.79
N ALA A 222 -16.06 -4.06 -30.91
CA ALA A 222 -15.18 -4.11 -32.08
C ALA A 222 -15.96 -4.53 -33.34
N GLY A 223 -16.88 -5.48 -33.19
CA GLY A 223 -17.80 -5.96 -34.23
C GLY A 223 -19.07 -5.12 -34.44
N ILE A 224 -19.17 -3.92 -33.86
CA ILE A 224 -20.43 -3.16 -33.78
C ILE A 224 -21.09 -2.91 -35.15
N ARG A 225 -20.30 -2.77 -36.23
CA ARG A 225 -20.85 -2.60 -37.59
C ARG A 225 -21.61 -3.85 -38.05
N VAL A 226 -21.13 -5.05 -37.71
CA VAL A 226 -21.78 -6.33 -38.02
C VAL A 226 -23.04 -6.48 -37.18
N VAL A 227 -22.97 -6.18 -35.88
CA VAL A 227 -24.13 -6.24 -34.98
C VAL A 227 -25.26 -5.35 -35.51
N LYS A 228 -24.94 -4.10 -35.89
CA LYS A 228 -25.92 -3.15 -36.45
C LYS A 228 -26.42 -3.53 -37.84
N SER A 229 -25.57 -4.08 -38.72
CA SER A 229 -25.99 -4.47 -40.07
C SER A 229 -27.02 -5.60 -40.08
N PHE A 230 -27.01 -6.44 -39.04
CA PHE A 230 -28.00 -7.51 -38.83
C PHE A 230 -29.10 -7.14 -37.82
N THR A 231 -29.11 -5.92 -37.30
CA THR A 231 -30.11 -5.44 -36.31
C THR A 231 -30.17 -6.32 -35.05
N ASN A 232 -29.02 -6.84 -34.62
CA ASN A 232 -28.87 -7.82 -33.53
C ASN A 232 -28.56 -7.20 -32.16
N GLU A 233 -28.74 -5.90 -31.97
CA GLU A 233 -28.39 -5.20 -30.73
C GLU A 233 -29.13 -5.75 -29.51
N ALA A 234 -30.42 -6.11 -29.67
CA ALA A 234 -31.22 -6.68 -28.59
C ALA A 234 -30.71 -8.07 -28.17
N ALA A 235 -30.23 -8.86 -29.14
CA ALA A 235 -29.68 -10.19 -28.88
C ALA A 235 -28.37 -10.10 -28.09
N GLU A 236 -27.47 -9.16 -28.45
CA GLU A 236 -26.24 -8.99 -27.67
C GLU A 236 -26.45 -8.34 -26.31
N ASN A 237 -27.41 -7.43 -26.17
CA ASN A 237 -27.81 -6.93 -24.84
C ASN A 237 -28.35 -8.07 -23.96
N ALA A 238 -29.14 -8.99 -24.51
CA ALA A 238 -29.64 -10.14 -23.77
C ALA A 238 -28.52 -11.11 -23.36
N ARG A 239 -27.56 -11.39 -24.25
CA ARG A 239 -26.37 -12.22 -23.92
C ARG A 239 -25.51 -11.56 -22.84
N PHE A 240 -25.21 -10.27 -22.98
CA PHE A 240 -24.45 -9.53 -21.97
C PHE A 240 -25.17 -9.54 -20.62
N ALA A 241 -26.47 -9.30 -20.59
CA ALA A 241 -27.26 -9.33 -19.36
C ALA A 241 -27.25 -10.70 -18.67
N ALA A 242 -27.31 -11.80 -19.43
CA ALA A 242 -27.22 -13.15 -18.90
C ALA A 242 -25.86 -13.46 -18.25
N GLU A 243 -24.79 -12.87 -18.78
CA GLU A 243 -23.43 -13.07 -18.28
C GLU A 243 -23.07 -12.14 -17.12
N ASN A 244 -23.59 -10.92 -17.13
CA ASN A 244 -23.37 -9.94 -16.07
C ASN A 244 -23.96 -10.37 -14.72
N TRP A 245 -24.95 -11.26 -14.72
CA TRP A 245 -25.57 -11.80 -13.50
C TRP A 245 -25.02 -13.16 -13.05
N ARG A 246 -23.92 -13.62 -13.64
CA ARG A 246 -23.36 -14.96 -13.41
C ARG A 246 -22.28 -15.00 -12.35
#